data_AF-A0A938VSV4-F1
#
_entry.id   AF-A0A938VSV4-F1
#
_cell.length_a   1.000
_cell.length_b   1.000
_cell.length_c   1.000
_cell.angle_alpha   90.00
_cell.angle_beta   90.00
_cell.angle_gamma   90.00
#
_symmetry.space_group_name_H-M   'P 1'
#
loop_
_entity.id
_entity.type
_entity.pdbx_description
1 polymer ?
#
loop_
_entity_poly.entity_id
_entity_poly.type
_entity_poly.pdbx_seq_one_letter_code
_entity_poly.pdbx_strand_id
1 'polypeptide(L)'
;MAKKIVGIDLGTTNSVVAVMEGGKPTVITNAEGSRLTPSVVGFGKGGQRLVGQLARRQAVMNPKNTVYSAKRFIGRRFDEVGSERRNVTFDVKAGKAAEALLHIPETGRDVTPEEISAMVLQKLRAEAERYLGEDVTEAVITVPAYFNDSQRQATRNAGEIAGFNVRRIINEPTAAALAYGMDKKGAETILVWDLGGGTFDVSILEAGDGVFEVKATNGDTHLGGDDYDRSIVDYVADDFRAREGIDLRKDPQALQRLVEACEKAKQELSTVPQTQISLPFITADQHGPKHLDVPLTRAKFEELSHHLTER
;
A
#
# COMPACT_ATOMS: atom_id res chain seq x y z
N MET A 1 30.31 12.35 13.57
CA MET A 1 29.69 12.88 12.34
C MET A 1 28.19 12.93 12.56
N ALA A 2 27.49 13.92 12.00
CA ALA A 2 26.03 13.92 12.06
C ALA A 2 25.52 12.70 11.27
N LYS A 3 24.69 11.86 11.89
CA LYS A 3 24.11 10.69 11.22
C LYS A 3 23.20 11.17 10.08
N LYS A 4 23.24 10.49 8.93
CA LYS A 4 22.34 10.81 7.82
C LYS A 4 20.88 10.54 8.21
N ILE A 5 20.01 11.46 7.84
CA ILE A 5 18.55 11.31 7.96
C ILE A 5 18.03 10.84 6.62
N VAL A 6 17.23 9.77 6.62
CA VAL A 6 16.54 9.29 5.40
C VAL A 6 15.11 9.81 5.34
N GLY A 7 14.63 10.07 4.12
CA GLY A 7 13.22 10.30 3.85
C GLY A 7 12.57 8.99 3.41
N ILE A 8 11.47 8.61 4.06
CA ILE A 8 10.75 7.38 3.75
C ILE A 8 9.32 7.73 3.37
N ASP A 9 8.96 7.36 2.15
CA ASP A 9 7.56 7.25 1.76
C ASP A 9 7.03 5.87 2.16
N LEU A 10 6.19 5.81 3.20
CA LEU A 10 5.57 4.57 3.66
C LEU A 10 4.17 4.47 3.03
N GLY A 11 4.07 4.01 1.79
CA GLY A 11 2.80 3.90 1.08
C GLY A 11 2.00 2.63 1.38
N THR A 12 0.72 2.64 1.01
CA THR A 12 -0.20 1.49 1.20
C THR A 12 0.27 0.25 0.44
N THR A 13 0.66 0.42 -0.83
CA THR A 13 1.03 -0.68 -1.73
C THR A 13 2.54 -0.80 -1.90
N ASN A 14 3.24 0.33 -1.99
CA ASN A 14 4.68 0.40 -2.17
C ASN A 14 5.25 1.46 -1.24
N SER A 15 6.52 1.28 -0.88
CA SER A 15 7.30 2.23 -0.10
C SER A 15 8.63 2.54 -0.77
N VAL A 16 9.15 3.73 -0.49
CA VAL A 16 10.36 4.29 -1.09
C VAL A 16 11.24 4.88 0.01
N VAL A 17 12.55 4.76 -0.13
CA VAL A 17 13.51 5.44 0.74
C VAL A 17 14.48 6.27 -0.09
N ALA A 18 14.75 7.48 0.39
CA ALA A 18 15.63 8.45 -0.25
C ALA A 18 16.56 9.12 0.77
N VAL A 19 17.66 9.67 0.30
CA VAL A 19 18.65 10.40 1.08
C VAL A 19 19.09 11.66 0.34
N MET A 20 19.55 12.67 1.06
CA MET A 20 20.15 13.87 0.44
C MET A 20 21.63 13.65 0.17
N GLU A 21 22.05 13.75 -1.08
CA GLU A 21 23.45 13.65 -1.51
C GLU A 21 23.83 14.85 -2.38
N GLY A 22 24.88 15.59 -2.00
CA GLY A 22 25.32 16.77 -2.75
C GLY A 22 24.24 17.84 -2.91
N GLY A 23 23.31 17.94 -1.95
CA GLY A 23 22.18 18.87 -1.99
C GLY A 23 20.99 18.41 -2.85
N LYS A 24 21.02 17.18 -3.40
CA LYS A 24 19.93 16.61 -4.21
C LYS A 24 19.33 15.36 -3.56
N PRO A 25 18.03 15.11 -3.71
CA PRO A 25 17.42 13.87 -3.26
C PRO A 25 17.80 12.71 -4.19
N THR A 26 18.34 11.64 -3.61
CA THR A 26 18.66 10.38 -4.29
C THR A 26 17.76 9.27 -3.75
N VAL A 27 16.95 8.67 -4.62
CA VAL A 27 16.16 7.47 -4.28
C VAL A 27 17.07 6.25 -4.27
N ILE A 28 16.99 5.46 -3.20
CA ILE A 28 17.83 4.28 -3.01
C ILE A 28 17.16 3.06 -3.66
N THR A 29 17.95 2.32 -4.44
CA THR A 29 17.54 1.06 -5.05
C THR A 29 17.69 -0.08 -4.04
N ASN A 30 16.64 -0.87 -3.83
CA ASN A 30 16.67 -2.03 -2.94
C ASN A 30 17.53 -3.18 -3.49
N ALA A 31 17.76 -4.21 -2.67
CA ALA A 31 18.57 -5.37 -3.03
C ALA A 31 18.02 -6.14 -4.24
N GLU A 32 16.74 -5.99 -4.54
CA GLU A 32 16.08 -6.57 -5.71
C GLU A 32 16.21 -5.72 -6.99
N GLY A 33 16.94 -4.59 -6.95
CA GLY A 33 17.18 -3.73 -8.11
C GLY A 33 16.04 -2.75 -8.42
N SER A 34 15.04 -2.63 -7.53
CA SER A 34 13.89 -1.74 -7.68
C SER A 34 14.01 -0.51 -6.79
N ARG A 35 13.48 0.63 -7.25
CA ARG A 35 13.28 1.83 -6.41
C ARG A 35 12.04 1.75 -5.54
N LEU A 36 11.13 0.82 -5.85
CA LEU A 36 9.92 0.55 -5.09
C LEU A 36 10.06 -0.77 -4.33
N THR A 37 9.72 -0.74 -3.04
CA THR A 37 9.58 -1.94 -2.21
C THR A 37 8.11 -2.17 -1.89
N PRO A 38 7.51 -3.32 -2.25
CA PRO A 38 6.12 -3.59 -1.87
C PRO A 38 5.92 -3.51 -0.36
N SER A 39 4.85 -2.87 0.09
CA SER A 39 4.45 -2.77 1.49
C SER A 39 3.76 -4.06 1.94
N VAL A 40 4.46 -5.18 1.78
CA VAL A 40 3.95 -6.54 2.01
C VAL A 40 4.87 -7.28 2.97
N VAL A 41 4.29 -7.93 3.96
CA VAL A 41 4.99 -8.75 4.95
C VAL A 41 4.35 -10.13 4.97
N GLY A 42 5.15 -11.19 4.92
CA GLY A 42 4.63 -12.54 5.00
C GLY A 42 5.38 -13.40 6.01
N PHE A 43 4.65 -14.33 6.61
CA PHE A 43 5.15 -15.23 7.65
C PHE A 43 5.15 -16.66 7.09
N GLY A 44 6.35 -17.15 6.82
CA GLY A 44 6.59 -18.52 6.38
C GLY A 44 6.74 -19.49 7.55
N LYS A 45 6.90 -20.76 7.21
CA LYS A 45 7.07 -21.85 8.18
C LYS A 45 8.21 -21.58 9.17
N GLY A 46 7.98 -21.95 10.43
CA GLY A 46 8.96 -21.75 11.50
C GLY A 46 9.18 -20.28 11.88
N GLY A 47 8.24 -19.39 11.55
CA GLY A 47 8.31 -17.97 11.89
C GLY A 47 9.25 -17.15 11.00
N GLN A 48 9.66 -17.69 9.84
CA GLN A 48 10.47 -16.94 8.89
C GLN A 48 9.69 -15.72 8.38
N ARG A 49 10.24 -14.52 8.58
CA ARG A 49 9.66 -13.27 8.09
C ARG A 49 10.20 -12.91 6.71
N LEU A 50 9.30 -12.68 5.76
CA LEU A 50 9.57 -12.15 4.43
C LEU A 50 8.98 -10.75 4.30
N VAL A 51 9.66 -9.84 3.60
CA VAL A 51 9.21 -8.45 3.39
C VAL A 51 9.46 -8.04 1.94
N GLY A 52 8.58 -7.23 1.37
CA GLY A 52 8.72 -6.70 0.01
C GLY A 52 8.41 -7.74 -1.06
N GLN A 53 9.26 -7.81 -2.09
CA GLN A 53 9.02 -8.68 -3.25
C GLN A 53 8.92 -10.16 -2.87
N LEU A 54 9.72 -10.63 -1.91
CA LEU A 54 9.66 -12.01 -1.43
C LEU A 54 8.33 -12.34 -0.76
N ALA A 55 7.79 -11.41 0.04
CA ALA A 55 6.48 -11.57 0.66
C ALA A 55 5.36 -11.55 -0.39
N ARG A 56 5.42 -10.62 -1.35
CA ARG A 56 4.44 -10.53 -2.44
C ARG A 56 4.40 -11.83 -3.27
N ARG A 57 5.56 -12.41 -3.61
CA ARG A 57 5.63 -13.66 -4.40
C ARG A 57 4.97 -14.86 -3.72
N GLN A 58 5.01 -14.95 -2.39
CA GLN A 58 4.38 -16.06 -1.69
C GLN A 58 2.89 -15.85 -1.41
N ALA A 59 2.35 -14.65 -1.63
CA ALA A 59 0.99 -14.29 -1.23
C ALA A 59 -0.05 -15.30 -1.76
N VAL A 60 0.07 -15.72 -3.02
CA VAL A 60 -0.80 -16.73 -3.64
C VAL A 60 -0.79 -18.07 -2.90
N MET A 61 0.37 -18.53 -2.44
CA MET A 61 0.50 -19.82 -1.75
C MET A 61 0.25 -19.73 -0.24
N ASN A 62 0.32 -18.52 0.31
CA ASN A 62 0.23 -18.27 1.73
C ASN A 62 -0.62 -17.01 2.06
N PRO A 63 -1.88 -16.93 1.57
CA PRO A 63 -2.65 -15.68 1.55
C PRO A 63 -3.13 -15.23 2.94
N LYS A 64 -3.28 -16.17 3.88
CA LYS A 64 -3.71 -15.88 5.26
C LYS A 64 -2.57 -15.37 6.14
N ASN A 65 -1.31 -15.65 5.78
CA ASN A 65 -0.13 -15.23 6.52
C ASN A 65 0.68 -14.16 5.77
N THR A 66 0.11 -13.57 4.72
CA THR A 66 0.74 -12.49 3.96
C THR A 66 -0.13 -11.25 4.09
N VAL A 67 0.41 -10.23 4.76
CA VAL A 67 -0.24 -8.96 5.03
C VAL A 67 0.20 -7.92 4.00
N TYR A 68 -0.76 -7.27 3.38
CA TYR A 68 -0.63 -6.12 2.49
C TYR A 68 -1.65 -5.05 2.90
N SER A 69 -1.50 -3.83 2.38
CA SER A 69 -2.40 -2.70 2.68
C SER A 69 -2.57 -2.42 4.19
N ALA A 70 -1.56 -2.77 5.01
CA ALA A 70 -1.59 -2.58 6.47
C ALA A 70 -1.84 -1.12 6.86
N LYS A 71 -1.40 -0.18 6.02
CA LYS A 71 -1.63 1.26 6.18
C LYS A 71 -3.11 1.64 6.22
N ARG A 72 -4.01 0.85 5.61
CA ARG A 72 -5.47 1.08 5.70
C ARG A 72 -6.05 0.72 7.07
N PHE A 73 -5.30 0.00 7.92
CA PHE A 73 -5.71 -0.41 9.26
C PHE A 73 -4.99 0.36 10.38
N ILE A 74 -3.87 1.03 10.07
CA ILE A 74 -3.02 1.69 11.06
C ILE A 74 -3.77 2.78 11.83
N GLY A 75 -3.68 2.75 13.16
CA GLY A 75 -4.34 3.72 14.04
C GLY A 75 -5.87 3.69 14.01
N ARG A 76 -6.49 2.65 13.46
CA ARG A 76 -7.95 2.49 13.36
C ARG A 76 -8.50 1.43 14.32
N ARG A 77 -9.77 1.59 14.66
CA ARG A 77 -10.58 0.63 15.36
C ARG A 77 -11.18 -0.40 14.39
N PHE A 78 -11.54 -1.55 14.91
CA PHE A 78 -12.06 -2.69 14.15
C PHE A 78 -13.38 -2.39 13.44
N ASP A 79 -14.23 -1.56 14.03
CA ASP A 79 -15.52 -1.13 13.49
C ASP A 79 -15.37 -0.11 12.35
N GLU A 80 -14.26 0.62 12.28
CA GLU A 80 -13.96 1.61 11.24
C GLU A 80 -13.45 0.98 9.92
N VAL A 81 -12.99 -0.27 9.96
CA VAL A 81 -12.32 -0.94 8.81
C VAL A 81 -13.21 -1.98 8.13
N GLY A 82 -14.53 -1.78 8.14
CA GLY A 82 -15.49 -2.74 7.61
C GLY A 82 -15.30 -3.05 6.12
N SER A 83 -15.00 -2.03 5.30
CA SER A 83 -14.69 -2.16 3.86
C SER A 83 -13.40 -2.90 3.62
N GLU A 84 -12.33 -2.47 4.28
CA GLU A 84 -10.97 -3.00 4.15
C GLU A 84 -10.93 -4.48 4.48
N ARG A 85 -11.62 -4.90 5.54
CA ARG A 85 -11.71 -6.30 5.96
C ARG A 85 -12.31 -7.22 4.90
N ARG A 86 -13.12 -6.70 3.97
CA ARG A 86 -13.67 -7.49 2.84
C ARG A 86 -12.72 -7.54 1.64
N ASN A 87 -11.73 -6.66 1.60
CA ASN A 87 -10.81 -6.51 0.48
C ASN A 87 -9.50 -7.28 0.69
N VAL A 88 -9.28 -7.85 1.88
CA VAL A 88 -8.04 -8.56 2.23
C VAL A 88 -8.26 -10.05 2.47
N THR A 89 -7.21 -10.84 2.26
CA THR A 89 -7.24 -12.30 2.45
C THR A 89 -6.88 -12.75 3.85
N PHE A 90 -6.12 -11.95 4.60
CA PHE A 90 -5.74 -12.24 5.99
C PHE A 90 -6.87 -11.92 6.97
N ASP A 91 -6.78 -12.48 8.18
CA ASP A 91 -7.82 -12.32 9.19
C ASP A 91 -7.57 -11.06 10.02
N VAL A 92 -8.62 -10.28 10.24
CA VAL A 92 -8.59 -9.10 11.11
C VAL A 92 -9.51 -9.34 12.30
N LYS A 93 -9.05 -9.00 13.51
CA LYS A 93 -9.77 -9.20 14.77
C LYS A 93 -9.85 -7.89 15.55
N ALA A 94 -10.88 -7.78 16.39
CA ALA A 94 -10.97 -6.70 17.37
C ALA A 94 -10.04 -7.01 18.55
N GLY A 95 -9.13 -6.09 18.85
CA GLY A 95 -8.32 -6.12 20.05
C GLY A 95 -9.10 -5.70 21.30
N LYS A 96 -8.43 -5.70 22.45
CA LYS A 96 -9.09 -5.46 23.75
C LYS A 96 -9.58 -4.02 23.88
N ALA A 97 -8.93 -3.06 23.24
CA ALA A 97 -9.34 -1.67 23.15
C ALA A 97 -10.11 -1.36 21.84
N ALA A 98 -10.64 -2.40 21.19
CA ALA A 98 -11.33 -2.34 19.90
C ALA A 98 -10.44 -1.91 18.72
N GLU A 99 -9.12 -1.93 18.87
CA GLU A 99 -8.16 -1.73 17.79
C GLU A 99 -8.25 -2.84 16.73
N ALA A 100 -7.95 -2.51 15.47
CA ALA A 100 -7.88 -3.52 14.40
C ALA A 100 -6.56 -4.29 14.49
N LEU A 101 -6.60 -5.56 14.89
CA LEU A 101 -5.44 -6.46 14.95
C LEU A 101 -5.42 -7.40 13.74
N LEU A 102 -4.22 -7.72 13.27
CA LEU A 102 -3.99 -8.60 12.12
C LEU A 102 -3.57 -9.98 12.65
N HIS A 103 -4.39 -10.99 12.43
CA HIS A 103 -4.13 -12.33 12.93
C HIS A 103 -3.26 -13.13 11.95
N ILE A 104 -2.18 -13.73 12.45
CA ILE A 104 -1.22 -14.51 11.67
C ILE A 104 -1.27 -15.99 12.10
N PRO A 105 -2.05 -16.85 11.41
CA PRO A 105 -2.19 -18.26 11.75
C PRO A 105 -0.88 -19.02 11.93
N GLU A 106 0.12 -18.80 11.07
CA GLU A 106 1.42 -19.51 11.09
C GLU A 106 2.19 -19.29 12.40
N THR A 107 1.95 -18.17 13.08
CA THR A 107 2.60 -17.85 14.37
C THR A 107 1.63 -17.91 15.55
N GLY A 108 0.33 -18.03 15.29
CA GLY A 108 -0.73 -17.93 16.30
C GLY A 108 -0.85 -16.55 16.95
N ARG A 109 -0.14 -15.53 16.45
CA ARG A 109 -0.10 -14.19 17.04
C ARG A 109 -1.06 -13.23 16.35
N ASP A 110 -1.62 -12.33 17.14
CA ASP A 110 -2.22 -11.10 16.66
C ASP A 110 -1.13 -10.02 16.68
N VAL A 111 -0.95 -9.33 15.55
CA VAL A 111 0.03 -8.26 15.38
C VAL A 111 -0.67 -6.96 15.03
N THR A 112 -0.09 -5.84 15.46
CA THR A 112 -0.66 -4.53 15.13
C THR A 112 -0.26 -4.09 13.70
N PRO A 113 -1.04 -3.22 13.04
CA PRO A 113 -0.64 -2.62 11.78
C PRO A 113 0.69 -1.84 11.87
N GLU A 114 1.01 -1.28 13.04
CA GLU A 114 2.27 -0.63 13.35
C GLU A 114 3.43 -1.62 13.33
N GLU A 115 3.27 -2.81 13.92
CA GLU A 115 4.29 -3.87 13.86
C GLU A 115 4.55 -4.30 12.41
N ILE A 116 3.51 -4.48 11.60
CA ILE A 116 3.67 -4.80 10.17
C ILE A 116 4.38 -3.67 9.42
N SER A 117 3.96 -2.43 9.63
CA SER A 117 4.57 -1.26 9.00
C SER A 117 6.03 -1.10 9.43
N ALA A 118 6.35 -1.39 10.70
CA ALA A 118 7.72 -1.39 11.21
C ALA A 118 8.60 -2.43 10.49
N MET A 119 8.06 -3.59 10.12
CA MET A 119 8.82 -4.59 9.35
C MET A 119 9.17 -4.10 7.94
N VAL A 120 8.28 -3.31 7.30
CA VAL A 120 8.55 -2.63 6.03
C VAL A 120 9.63 -1.57 6.22
N LEU A 121 9.49 -0.72 7.24
CA LEU A 121 10.47 0.32 7.59
C LEU A 121 11.85 -0.28 7.93
N GLN A 122 11.91 -1.43 8.61
CA GLN A 122 13.15 -2.16 8.87
C GLN A 122 13.83 -2.62 7.58
N LYS A 123 13.07 -3.09 6.57
CA LYS A 123 13.67 -3.41 5.26
C LYS A 123 14.23 -2.15 4.60
N LEU A 124 13.47 -1.06 4.56
CA LEU A 124 13.94 0.21 3.97
C LEU A 124 15.19 0.77 4.66
N ARG A 125 15.25 0.64 6.00
CA ARG A 125 16.43 0.97 6.79
C ARG A 125 17.63 0.16 6.34
N ALA A 126 17.50 -1.16 6.26
CA ALA A 126 18.58 -2.05 5.84
C ALA A 126 19.06 -1.74 4.42
N GLU A 127 18.15 -1.37 3.51
CA GLU A 127 18.53 -0.94 2.15
C GLU A 127 19.31 0.39 2.17
N ALA A 128 18.92 1.33 3.01
CA ALA A 128 19.65 2.60 3.16
C ALA A 128 21.02 2.39 3.80
N GLU A 129 21.12 1.56 4.85
CA GLU A 129 22.39 1.21 5.49
C GLU A 129 23.34 0.51 4.52
N ARG A 130 22.82 -0.43 3.71
CA ARG A 130 23.59 -1.10 2.65
C ARG A 130 24.11 -0.11 1.59
N TYR A 131 23.28 0.85 1.18
CA TYR A 131 23.66 1.85 0.18
C TYR A 131 24.70 2.84 0.73
N LEU A 132 24.54 3.29 1.97
CA LEU A 132 25.37 4.31 2.60
C LEU A 132 26.67 3.75 3.21
N GLY A 133 26.69 2.46 3.57
CA GLY A 133 27.82 1.83 4.27
C GLY A 133 27.95 2.22 5.75
N GLU A 134 26.89 2.75 6.36
CA GLU A 134 26.83 3.18 7.76
C GLU A 134 25.44 2.97 8.37
N ASP A 135 25.34 2.95 9.70
CA ASP A 135 24.08 2.82 10.43
C ASP A 135 23.15 4.03 10.21
N VAL A 136 21.87 3.76 9.93
CA VAL A 136 20.83 4.78 9.73
C VAL A 136 19.85 4.72 10.89
N THR A 137 19.84 5.74 11.74
CA THR A 137 18.97 5.76 12.94
C THR A 137 17.97 6.90 12.96
N GLU A 138 17.90 7.73 11.92
CA GLU A 138 17.03 8.91 11.89
C GLU A 138 16.22 8.94 10.59
N ALA A 139 14.92 9.23 10.70
CA ALA A 139 14.05 9.26 9.53
C ALA A 139 13.02 10.40 9.59
N VAL A 140 12.64 10.87 8.40
CA VAL A 140 11.38 11.58 8.13
C VAL A 140 10.45 10.60 7.43
N ILE A 141 9.23 10.41 7.93
CA ILE A 141 8.28 9.42 7.40
C ILE A 141 7.02 10.15 6.92
N THR A 142 6.52 9.77 5.73
CA THR A 142 5.30 10.34 5.14
C THR A 142 4.03 9.76 5.76
N VAL A 143 2.96 10.56 5.77
CA VAL A 143 1.58 10.13 6.03
C VAL A 143 0.62 10.90 5.11
N PRO A 144 -0.57 10.37 4.83
CA PRO A 144 -1.62 11.09 4.13
C PRO A 144 -1.95 12.40 4.87
N ALA A 145 -2.25 13.46 4.14
CA ALA A 145 -2.56 14.76 4.75
C ALA A 145 -3.78 14.66 5.66
N TYR A 146 -4.77 13.87 5.27
CA TYR A 146 -6.01 13.68 6.00
C TYR A 146 -5.95 12.64 7.14
N PHE A 147 -4.76 12.09 7.46
CA PHE A 147 -4.60 11.25 8.65
C PHE A 147 -4.88 12.02 9.94
N ASN A 148 -5.66 11.40 10.83
CA ASN A 148 -5.95 11.92 12.16
C ASN A 148 -4.78 11.68 13.15
N ASP A 149 -4.91 12.19 14.37
CA ASP A 149 -3.87 12.10 15.40
C ASP A 149 -3.48 10.66 15.75
N SER A 150 -4.46 9.74 15.83
CA SER A 150 -4.23 8.32 16.12
C SER A 150 -3.37 7.67 15.02
N GLN A 151 -3.71 7.89 13.75
CA GLN A 151 -3.00 7.33 12.61
C GLN A 151 -1.58 7.90 12.47
N ARG A 152 -1.40 9.20 12.74
CA ARG A 152 -0.08 9.86 12.78
C ARG A 152 0.80 9.30 13.89
N GLN A 153 0.24 9.13 15.09
CA GLN A 153 0.97 8.56 16.22
C GLN A 153 1.32 7.10 15.98
N ALA A 154 0.40 6.30 15.44
CA ALA A 154 0.63 4.91 15.07
C ALA A 154 1.76 4.78 14.02
N THR A 155 1.80 5.66 13.02
CA THR A 155 2.89 5.69 12.03
C THR A 155 4.24 6.06 12.65
N ARG A 156 4.25 7.04 13.57
CA ARG A 156 5.45 7.36 14.36
C ARG A 156 5.93 6.16 15.18
N ASN A 157 5.01 5.49 15.87
CA ASN A 157 5.32 4.28 16.66
C ASN A 157 5.91 3.18 15.77
N ALA A 158 5.39 2.98 14.55
CA ALA A 158 5.96 2.03 13.59
C ALA A 158 7.43 2.37 13.26
N GLY A 159 7.76 3.66 13.09
CA GLY A 159 9.14 4.13 12.94
C GLY A 159 10.02 3.83 14.14
N GLU A 160 9.51 4.05 15.35
CA GLU A 160 10.23 3.77 16.60
C GLU A 160 10.48 2.26 16.80
N ILE A 161 9.47 1.42 16.52
CA ILE A 161 9.60 -0.06 16.52
C ILE A 161 10.62 -0.53 15.47
N ALA A 162 10.73 0.18 14.34
CA ALA A 162 11.74 -0.09 13.32
C ALA A 162 13.16 0.36 13.71
N GLY A 163 13.31 1.04 14.86
CA GLY A 163 14.58 1.54 15.37
C GLY A 163 14.99 2.89 14.80
N PHE A 164 14.06 3.67 14.26
CA PHE A 164 14.29 5.06 13.87
C PHE A 164 13.95 6.03 15.01
N ASN A 165 14.79 7.05 15.17
CA ASN A 165 14.38 8.31 15.77
C ASN A 165 13.62 9.11 14.71
N VAL A 166 12.29 9.13 14.83
CA VAL A 166 11.39 9.78 13.86
C VAL A 166 11.44 11.31 14.05
N ARG A 167 12.28 11.98 13.25
CA ARG A 167 12.51 13.42 13.33
C ARG A 167 11.29 14.24 12.93
N ARG A 168 10.52 13.74 11.96
CA ARG A 168 9.33 14.41 11.44
C ARG A 168 8.37 13.39 10.85
N ILE A 169 7.08 13.58 11.10
CA ILE A 169 6.02 13.04 10.27
C ILE A 169 5.61 14.15 9.32
N ILE A 170 5.68 13.91 8.02
CA ILE A 170 5.37 14.90 6.98
C ILE A 170 4.17 14.45 6.15
N ASN A 171 3.33 15.39 5.73
CA ASN A 171 2.22 15.07 4.84
C ASN A 171 2.73 14.73 3.44
N GLU A 172 2.19 13.68 2.82
CA GLU A 172 2.50 13.25 1.46
C GLU A 172 2.43 14.39 0.43
N PRO A 173 1.33 15.16 0.33
CA PRO A 173 1.28 16.25 -0.65
C PRO A 173 2.27 17.39 -0.35
N THR A 174 2.64 17.61 0.91
CA THR A 174 3.70 18.56 1.26
C THR A 174 5.08 18.04 0.84
N ALA A 175 5.35 16.75 1.01
CA ALA A 175 6.59 16.12 0.53
C ALA A 175 6.70 16.18 -1.01
N ALA A 176 5.59 15.93 -1.71
CA ALA A 176 5.51 16.07 -3.16
C ALA A 176 5.75 17.53 -3.62
N ALA A 177 5.14 18.50 -2.93
CA ALA A 177 5.38 19.92 -3.19
C ALA A 177 6.84 20.33 -2.97
N LEU A 178 7.49 19.84 -1.90
CA LEU A 178 8.91 20.08 -1.64
C LEU A 178 9.78 19.51 -2.76
N ALA A 179 9.45 18.31 -3.27
CA ALA A 179 10.16 17.71 -4.39
C ALA A 179 9.96 18.51 -5.69
N TYR A 180 8.75 19.01 -5.96
CA TYR A 180 8.45 19.86 -7.12
C TYR A 180 9.17 21.22 -7.05
N GLY A 181 9.13 21.87 -5.89
CA GLY A 181 9.60 23.24 -5.70
C GLY A 181 11.09 23.41 -5.48
N MET A 182 11.85 22.33 -5.25
CA MET A 182 13.28 22.40 -4.89
C MET A 182 14.15 23.17 -5.89
N ASP A 183 13.84 23.07 -7.18
CA ASP A 183 14.58 23.75 -8.26
C ASP A 183 13.83 24.96 -8.85
N LYS A 184 12.66 25.31 -8.30
CA LYS A 184 11.79 26.38 -8.82
C LYS A 184 12.14 27.73 -8.21
N LYS A 185 12.03 28.78 -9.03
CA LYS A 185 12.23 30.18 -8.62
C LYS A 185 10.89 30.91 -8.68
N GLY A 186 10.60 31.72 -7.66
CA GLY A 186 9.35 32.47 -7.55
C GLY A 186 8.22 31.70 -6.89
N ALA A 187 7.20 32.44 -6.44
CA ALA A 187 6.02 31.89 -5.80
C ALA A 187 4.97 31.45 -6.83
N GLU A 188 4.51 30.21 -6.71
CA GLU A 188 3.45 29.61 -7.50
C GLU A 188 2.39 29.00 -6.57
N THR A 189 1.13 29.07 -6.97
CA THR A 189 0.07 28.27 -6.35
C THR A 189 -0.04 26.94 -7.09
N ILE A 190 0.09 25.83 -6.36
CA ILE A 190 0.04 24.47 -6.91
C ILE A 190 -1.12 23.69 -6.30
N LEU A 191 -1.68 22.77 -7.09
CA LEU A 191 -2.60 21.74 -6.62
C LEU A 191 -1.88 20.39 -6.68
N VAL A 192 -1.81 19.72 -5.54
CA VAL A 192 -1.34 18.33 -5.46
C VAL A 192 -2.56 17.43 -5.36
N TRP A 193 -2.72 16.56 -6.35
CA TRP A 193 -3.74 15.51 -6.39
C TRP A 193 -3.03 14.16 -6.21
N ASP A 194 -3.18 13.55 -5.04
CA ASP A 194 -2.50 12.31 -4.68
C ASP A 194 -3.53 11.19 -4.48
N LEU A 195 -3.64 10.30 -5.47
CA LEU A 195 -4.49 9.11 -5.41
C LEU A 195 -3.60 7.86 -5.37
N GLY A 196 -3.35 7.38 -4.16
CA GLY A 196 -2.49 6.23 -3.90
C GLY A 196 -3.23 4.89 -3.92
N GLY A 197 -2.59 3.87 -3.34
CA GLY A 197 -3.15 2.52 -3.24
C GLY A 197 -4.34 2.39 -2.28
N GLY A 198 -4.47 3.27 -1.29
CA GLY A 198 -5.59 3.19 -0.34
C GLY A 198 -5.99 4.51 0.32
N THR A 199 -5.41 5.63 -0.12
CA THR A 199 -5.74 6.96 0.36
C THR A 199 -5.75 7.94 -0.81
N PHE A 200 -6.62 8.93 -0.69
CA PHE A 200 -6.71 10.07 -1.58
C PHE A 200 -6.52 11.35 -0.78
N ASP A 201 -5.63 12.23 -1.23
CA ASP A 201 -5.46 13.58 -0.70
C ASP A 201 -5.45 14.60 -1.84
N VAL A 202 -6.06 15.76 -1.58
CA VAL A 202 -5.94 16.95 -2.41
C VAL A 202 -5.49 18.11 -1.56
N SER A 203 -4.46 18.84 -2.01
CA SER A 203 -3.92 20.00 -1.30
C SER A 203 -3.66 21.15 -2.25
N ILE A 204 -4.02 22.36 -1.83
CA ILE A 204 -3.61 23.61 -2.49
C ILE A 204 -2.48 24.21 -1.66
N LEU A 205 -1.35 24.47 -2.29
CA LEU A 205 -0.17 25.02 -1.64
C LEU A 205 0.33 26.26 -2.38
N GLU A 206 0.87 27.22 -1.64
CA GLU A 206 1.80 28.21 -2.19
C GLU A 206 3.22 27.68 -2.01
N ALA A 207 3.96 27.59 -3.10
CA ALA A 207 5.34 27.10 -3.15
C ALA A 207 6.23 28.17 -3.80
N GLY A 208 7.24 28.66 -3.08
CA GLY A 208 8.17 29.65 -3.61
C GLY A 208 9.25 30.05 -2.62
N ASP A 209 10.44 30.35 -3.15
CA ASP A 209 11.59 30.88 -2.39
C ASP A 209 11.93 30.05 -1.12
N GLY A 210 11.76 28.73 -1.21
CA GLY A 210 11.99 27.79 -0.10
C GLY A 210 10.89 27.75 0.97
N VAL A 211 9.82 28.53 0.80
CA VAL A 211 8.64 28.54 1.67
C VAL A 211 7.52 27.73 1.01
N PHE A 212 6.88 26.89 1.81
CA PHE A 212 5.74 26.06 1.40
C PHE A 212 4.63 26.22 2.42
N GLU A 213 3.49 26.74 1.98
CA GLU A 213 2.33 26.97 2.84
C GLU A 213 1.12 26.21 2.29
N VAL A 214 0.54 25.34 3.10
CA VAL A 214 -0.71 24.64 2.76
C VAL A 214 -1.86 25.59 3.00
N LYS A 215 -2.61 25.94 1.95
CA LYS A 215 -3.78 26.82 2.03
C LYS A 215 -5.07 26.05 2.33
N ALA A 216 -5.20 24.87 1.74
CA ALA A 216 -6.33 23.97 1.98
C ALA A 216 -5.90 22.53 1.75
N THR A 217 -6.50 21.61 2.50
CA THR A 217 -6.35 20.17 2.30
C THR A 217 -7.70 19.47 2.49
N ASN A 218 -7.94 18.45 1.70
CA ASN A 218 -9.07 17.54 1.85
C ASN A 218 -8.64 16.14 1.36
N GLY A 219 -9.47 15.12 1.55
CA GLY A 219 -9.13 13.76 1.13
C GLY A 219 -10.09 12.70 1.67
N ASP A 220 -9.82 11.46 1.29
CA ASP A 220 -10.50 10.26 1.77
C ASP A 220 -9.46 9.18 2.10
N THR A 221 -9.36 8.84 3.38
CA THR A 221 -8.39 7.85 3.89
C THR A 221 -8.83 6.39 3.68
N HIS A 222 -9.95 6.18 2.99
CA HIS A 222 -10.51 4.88 2.60
C HIS A 222 -10.73 4.75 1.09
N LEU A 223 -10.12 5.62 0.28
CA LEU A 223 -10.25 5.62 -1.18
C LEU A 223 -8.87 5.48 -1.81
N GLY A 224 -8.68 4.46 -2.64
CA GLY A 224 -7.47 4.33 -3.45
C GLY A 224 -7.51 3.14 -4.39
N GLY A 225 -6.36 2.83 -4.98
CA GLY A 225 -6.19 1.77 -5.97
C GLY A 225 -6.77 0.40 -5.58
N ASP A 226 -6.76 0.03 -4.30
CA ASP A 226 -7.35 -1.20 -3.76
C ASP A 226 -8.88 -1.25 -3.99
N ASP A 227 -9.58 -0.10 -3.95
CA ASP A 227 -11.03 -0.02 -4.18
C ASP A 227 -11.37 -0.15 -5.68
N TYR A 228 -10.49 0.38 -6.54
CA TYR A 228 -10.57 0.18 -7.98
C TYR A 228 -10.32 -1.30 -8.35
N ASP A 229 -9.32 -1.94 -7.72
CA ASP A 229 -9.07 -3.37 -7.88
C ASP A 229 -10.27 -4.19 -7.45
N ARG A 230 -10.87 -3.82 -6.31
CA ARG A 230 -12.07 -4.48 -5.79
C ARG A 230 -13.24 -4.43 -6.76
N SER A 231 -13.45 -3.31 -7.46
CA SER A 231 -14.51 -3.16 -8.44
C SER A 231 -14.37 -4.15 -9.61
N ILE A 232 -13.14 -4.44 -10.04
CA ILE A 232 -12.86 -5.45 -11.07
C ILE A 232 -13.01 -6.86 -10.48
N VAL A 233 -12.48 -7.11 -9.29
CA VAL A 233 -12.58 -8.41 -8.60
C VAL A 233 -14.03 -8.84 -8.42
N ASP A 234 -14.90 -7.93 -7.97
CA ASP A 234 -16.32 -8.24 -7.79
C ASP A 234 -17.02 -8.54 -9.10
N TYR A 235 -16.77 -7.73 -10.15
CA TYR A 235 -17.31 -7.98 -11.49
C TYR A 235 -16.91 -9.37 -12.01
N VAL A 236 -15.62 -9.69 -11.93
CA VAL A 236 -15.08 -10.96 -12.44
C VAL A 236 -15.54 -12.16 -11.60
N ALA A 237 -15.62 -12.01 -10.27
CA ALA A 237 -16.10 -13.07 -9.38
C ALA A 237 -17.60 -13.33 -9.54
N ASP A 238 -18.41 -12.29 -9.74
CA ASP A 238 -19.86 -12.42 -9.95
C ASP A 238 -20.15 -13.07 -11.32
N ASP A 239 -19.42 -12.69 -12.37
CA ASP A 239 -19.51 -13.35 -13.68
C ASP A 239 -19.12 -14.84 -13.59
N PHE A 240 -18.00 -15.16 -12.93
CA PHE A 240 -17.58 -16.54 -12.74
C PHE A 240 -18.61 -17.35 -11.94
N ARG A 241 -19.17 -16.76 -10.88
CA ARG A 241 -20.23 -17.40 -10.08
C ARG A 241 -21.50 -17.63 -10.89
N ALA A 242 -21.87 -16.72 -11.77
CA ALA A 242 -23.03 -16.88 -12.64
C ALA A 242 -22.85 -18.04 -13.64
N ARG A 243 -21.63 -18.23 -14.16
CA ARG A 243 -21.30 -19.29 -15.13
C ARG A 243 -21.05 -20.66 -14.49
N GLU A 244 -20.31 -20.70 -13.39
CA GLU A 244 -19.80 -21.94 -12.79
C GLU A 244 -20.48 -22.31 -11.47
N GLY A 245 -21.30 -21.41 -10.89
CA GLY A 245 -21.95 -21.63 -9.59
C GLY A 245 -21.00 -21.53 -8.38
N ILE A 246 -19.74 -21.13 -8.59
CA ILE A 246 -18.68 -21.09 -7.57
C ILE A 246 -18.31 -19.64 -7.26
N ASP A 247 -18.31 -19.28 -5.98
CA ASP A 247 -17.86 -17.95 -5.54
C ASP A 247 -16.37 -17.97 -5.17
N LEU A 248 -15.52 -17.48 -6.08
CA LEU A 248 -14.05 -17.47 -5.90
C LEU A 248 -13.61 -16.66 -4.67
N ARG A 249 -14.43 -15.73 -4.18
CA ARG A 249 -14.11 -14.92 -2.99
C ARG A 249 -14.09 -15.75 -1.70
N LYS A 250 -14.66 -16.96 -1.71
CA LYS A 250 -14.68 -17.86 -0.55
C LYS A 250 -13.42 -18.72 -0.43
N ASP A 251 -12.62 -18.80 -1.49
CA ASP A 251 -11.33 -19.51 -1.50
C ASP A 251 -10.20 -18.46 -1.41
N PRO A 252 -9.45 -18.40 -0.29
CA PRO A 252 -8.39 -17.41 -0.12
C PRO A 252 -7.30 -17.45 -1.20
N GLN A 253 -6.99 -18.64 -1.72
CA GLN A 253 -5.96 -18.79 -2.75
C GLN A 253 -6.49 -18.34 -4.11
N ALA A 254 -7.72 -18.70 -4.46
CA ALA A 254 -8.36 -18.21 -5.68
C ALA A 254 -8.56 -16.69 -5.65
N LEU A 255 -9.01 -16.15 -4.51
CA LEU A 255 -9.18 -14.71 -4.30
C LEU A 255 -7.86 -13.96 -4.45
N GLN A 256 -6.77 -14.44 -3.84
CA GLN A 256 -5.46 -13.77 -3.96
C GLN A 256 -4.98 -13.72 -5.42
N ARG A 257 -5.14 -14.83 -6.16
CA ARG A 257 -4.80 -14.87 -7.60
C ARG A 257 -5.67 -13.91 -8.42
N LEU A 258 -6.96 -13.83 -8.07
CA LEU A 258 -7.90 -12.93 -8.72
C LEU A 258 -7.53 -11.46 -8.47
N VAL A 259 -7.21 -11.09 -7.22
CA VAL A 259 -6.76 -9.74 -6.85
C VAL A 259 -5.52 -9.34 -7.65
N GLU A 260 -4.48 -10.18 -7.69
CA GLU A 260 -3.25 -9.89 -8.45
C GLU A 260 -3.50 -9.73 -9.95
N ALA A 261 -4.37 -10.56 -10.53
CA ALA A 261 -4.71 -10.46 -11.94
C ALA A 261 -5.54 -9.21 -12.25
N CYS A 262 -6.45 -8.81 -11.35
CA CYS A 262 -7.25 -7.59 -11.50
C CYS A 262 -6.40 -6.32 -11.35
N GLU A 263 -5.47 -6.28 -10.38
CA GLU A 263 -4.52 -5.17 -10.22
C GLU A 263 -3.68 -4.99 -11.50
N LYS A 264 -3.18 -6.11 -12.04
CA LYS A 264 -2.43 -6.10 -13.29
C LYS A 264 -3.27 -5.61 -14.47
N ALA A 265 -4.51 -6.10 -14.60
CA ALA A 265 -5.41 -5.67 -15.66
C ALA A 265 -5.74 -4.16 -15.57
N LYS A 266 -5.99 -3.64 -14.36
CA LYS A 266 -6.16 -2.19 -14.11
C LYS A 266 -4.97 -1.38 -14.61
N GLN A 267 -3.75 -1.81 -14.26
CA GLN A 267 -2.52 -1.15 -14.67
C GLN A 267 -2.34 -1.19 -16.19
N GLU A 268 -2.58 -2.33 -16.85
CA GLU A 268 -2.50 -2.45 -18.30
C GLU A 268 -3.50 -1.53 -19.01
N LEU A 269 -4.74 -1.47 -18.53
CA LEU A 269 -5.80 -0.63 -19.11
C LEU A 269 -5.50 0.87 -19.06
N SER A 270 -4.54 1.31 -18.24
CA SER A 270 -4.03 2.68 -18.27
C SER A 270 -3.29 3.03 -19.58
N THR A 271 -2.88 2.02 -20.35
CA THR A 271 -2.12 2.20 -21.60
C THR A 271 -2.80 1.57 -22.82
N VAL A 272 -3.53 0.47 -22.64
CA VAL A 272 -4.24 -0.22 -23.74
C VAL A 272 -5.76 -0.11 -23.59
N PRO A 273 -6.54 -0.20 -24.68
CA PRO A 273 -8.00 -0.10 -24.62
C PRO A 273 -8.68 -1.37 -24.09
N GLN A 274 -7.99 -2.52 -24.09
CA GLN A 274 -8.50 -3.81 -23.62
C GLN A 274 -7.36 -4.71 -23.13
N THR A 275 -7.67 -5.60 -22.19
CA THR A 275 -6.79 -6.67 -21.71
C THR A 275 -7.59 -7.96 -21.45
N GLN A 276 -6.89 -9.05 -21.16
CA GLN A 276 -7.45 -10.35 -20.86
C GLN A 276 -7.06 -10.79 -19.43
N ILE A 277 -8.06 -11.06 -18.59
CA ILE A 277 -7.84 -11.72 -17.29
C ILE A 277 -7.95 -13.22 -17.51
N SER A 278 -6.81 -13.91 -17.52
CA SER A 278 -6.74 -15.37 -17.72
C SER A 278 -6.05 -16.06 -16.54
N LEU A 279 -6.79 -16.89 -15.82
CA LEU A 279 -6.34 -17.66 -14.66
C LEU A 279 -6.70 -19.14 -14.87
N PRO A 280 -5.77 -19.94 -15.44
CA PRO A 280 -5.99 -21.37 -15.58
C PRO A 280 -5.97 -22.07 -14.22
N PHE A 281 -6.75 -23.14 -14.07
CA PHE A 281 -6.84 -23.92 -12.83
C PHE A 281 -7.12 -23.01 -11.61
N ILE A 282 -8.07 -22.09 -11.74
CA ILE A 282 -8.40 -21.13 -10.66
C ILE A 282 -9.07 -21.83 -9.49
N THR A 283 -9.87 -22.86 -9.76
CA THR A 283 -10.53 -23.72 -8.78
C THR A 283 -10.88 -25.07 -9.42
N ALA A 284 -11.56 -25.96 -8.71
CA ALA A 284 -12.06 -27.24 -9.22
C ALA A 284 -13.42 -27.58 -8.61
N ASP A 285 -14.23 -28.34 -9.36
CA ASP A 285 -15.48 -28.95 -8.89
C ASP A 285 -15.49 -30.47 -9.14
N GLN A 286 -16.64 -31.10 -8.92
CA GLN A 286 -16.83 -32.53 -9.18
C GLN A 286 -16.64 -32.94 -10.66
N HIS A 287 -16.69 -32.00 -11.59
CA HIS A 287 -16.49 -32.22 -13.03
C HIS A 287 -15.05 -31.92 -13.48
N GLY A 288 -14.19 -31.42 -12.58
CA GLY A 288 -12.77 -31.21 -12.82
C GLY A 288 -12.30 -29.77 -12.60
N PRO A 289 -11.09 -29.42 -13.09
CA PRO A 289 -10.54 -28.08 -12.94
C PRO A 289 -11.34 -27.04 -13.73
N LYS A 290 -11.42 -25.83 -13.17
CA LYS A 290 -12.06 -24.66 -13.78
C LYS A 290 -11.02 -23.60 -14.11
N HIS A 291 -11.30 -22.84 -15.16
CA HIS A 291 -10.45 -21.78 -15.67
C HIS A 291 -11.24 -20.49 -15.73
N LEU A 292 -10.60 -19.37 -15.43
CA LEU A 292 -11.21 -18.05 -15.60
C LEU A 292 -10.55 -17.38 -16.80
N ASP A 293 -11.38 -16.92 -17.71
CA ASP A 293 -10.96 -16.21 -18.91
C ASP A 293 -12.01 -15.13 -19.19
N VAL A 294 -11.65 -13.86 -18.94
CA VAL A 294 -12.56 -12.70 -19.01
C VAL A 294 -11.88 -11.55 -19.74
N PRO A 295 -12.39 -11.12 -20.91
CA PRO A 295 -11.92 -9.90 -21.56
C PRO A 295 -12.41 -8.68 -20.76
N LEU A 296 -11.54 -7.70 -20.57
CA LEU A 296 -11.87 -6.45 -19.89
C LEU A 296 -11.46 -5.27 -20.75
N THR A 297 -12.42 -4.39 -21.07
CA THR A 297 -12.15 -3.14 -21.79
C THR A 297 -11.96 -1.98 -20.81
N ARG A 298 -11.23 -0.94 -21.25
CA ARG A 298 -11.08 0.30 -20.47
C ARG A 298 -12.44 0.91 -20.15
N ALA A 299 -13.33 0.98 -21.13
CA ALA A 299 -14.68 1.52 -20.95
C ALA A 299 -15.46 0.76 -19.87
N LYS A 300 -15.34 -0.58 -19.81
CA LYS A 300 -15.99 -1.35 -18.74
C LYS A 300 -15.35 -1.08 -17.38
N PHE A 301 -14.02 -0.98 -17.30
CA PHE A 301 -13.34 -0.60 -16.07
C PHE A 301 -13.77 0.79 -15.57
N GLU A 302 -13.83 1.79 -16.45
CA GLU A 302 -14.32 3.14 -16.15
C GLU A 302 -15.78 3.11 -15.66
N GLU A 303 -16.66 2.32 -16.29
CA GLU A 303 -18.03 2.12 -15.84
C GLU A 303 -18.11 1.53 -14.41
N LEU A 304 -17.33 0.46 -14.15
CA LEU A 304 -17.32 -0.22 -12.85
C LEU A 304 -16.81 0.69 -11.72
N SER A 305 -15.83 1.55 -12.03
CA SER A 305 -15.16 2.40 -11.07
C SER A 305 -15.61 3.86 -11.08
N HIS A 306 -16.58 4.23 -11.92
CA HIS A 306 -17.06 5.61 -12.07
C HIS A 306 -17.43 6.27 -10.73
N HIS A 307 -18.12 5.51 -9.87
CA HIS A 307 -18.52 5.98 -8.54
C HIS A 307 -17.34 6.27 -7.60
N LEU A 308 -16.15 5.70 -7.84
CA LEU A 308 -14.93 5.99 -7.09
C LEU A 308 -14.20 7.22 -7.64
N THR A 309 -14.34 7.49 -8.93
CA THR A 309 -13.72 8.66 -9.59
C THR A 309 -14.52 9.94 -9.36
N GLU A 310 -15.84 9.85 -9.26
CA GLU A 310 -16.72 10.98 -8.91
C GLU A 310 -16.62 11.41 -7.43
N ARG A 311 -16.14 10.51 -6.57
CA ARG A 311 -15.93 10.76 -5.14
C ARG A 311 -14.64 11.53 -4.91
#